data_AF-A0A560WGI2-F1
#
_entry.id   AF-A0A560WGI2-F1
#
_cell.length_a   1.000
_cell.length_b   1.000
_cell.length_c   1.000
_cell.angle_alpha   90.00
_cell.angle_beta   90.00
_cell.angle_gamma   90.00
#
_symmetry.space_group_name_H-M   'P 1'
#
loop_
_entity.id
_entity.type
_entity.pdbx_description
1 polymer ?
#
loop_
_entity_poly.entity_id
_entity_poly.type
_entity_poly.pdbx_seq_one_letter_code
_entity_poly.pdbx_strand_id
1 'polypeptide(L)'
;MTPFMTRVAELVGTPQQDPGQLAQGPTTVPRTRISERVATGTGADRHVALRSLAEQYVCEANAVLGSEREQLGLVDETLPSELAFTVTFGDAGARCSTTFADGRAVGRLVGTFDEGDDERELDGPDALPDLLVRLIETAPMQATRTAQPS
;
A
#
# COMPACT_ATOMS: atom_id res chain seq x y z
N MET A 1 -13.98 14.15 -5.07
CA MET A 1 -13.27 12.87 -4.89
C MET A 1 -12.22 12.75 -5.97
N THR A 2 -11.02 12.32 -5.63
CA THR A 2 -9.97 12.01 -6.62
C THR A 2 -10.32 10.70 -7.36
N PRO A 3 -9.69 10.39 -8.51
CA PRO A 3 -9.88 9.10 -9.17
C PRO A 3 -9.60 7.90 -8.24
N PHE A 4 -8.61 8.01 -7.36
CA PHE A 4 -8.29 6.99 -6.37
C PHE A 4 -9.40 6.82 -5.32
N MET A 5 -9.91 7.92 -4.76
CA MET A 5 -11.04 7.87 -3.81
C MET A 5 -12.28 7.20 -4.43
N THR A 6 -12.59 7.49 -5.69
CA THR A 6 -13.72 6.85 -6.40
C THR A 6 -13.53 5.34 -6.48
N ARG A 7 -12.32 4.89 -6.85
CA ARG A 7 -12.00 3.45 -6.91
C ARG A 7 -12.11 2.76 -5.55
N VAL A 8 -11.65 3.40 -4.47
CA VAL A 8 -11.83 2.87 -3.10
C VAL A 8 -13.31 2.76 -2.75
N ALA A 9 -14.12 3.78 -3.07
CA ALA A 9 -15.56 3.77 -2.79
C ALA A 9 -16.30 2.65 -3.54
N GLU A 10 -15.93 2.41 -4.80
CA GLU A 10 -16.47 1.32 -5.61
C GLU A 10 -16.11 -0.05 -5.03
N LEU A 11 -14.86 -0.22 -4.54
CA LEU A 11 -14.37 -1.46 -3.94
C LEU A 11 -15.09 -1.81 -2.63
N VAL A 12 -15.26 -0.84 -1.74
CA VAL A 12 -15.84 -1.08 -0.40
C VAL A 12 -17.36 -1.09 -0.39
N GLY A 13 -17.99 -0.59 -1.46
CA GLY A 13 -19.43 -0.46 -1.61
C GLY A 13 -20.08 0.46 -0.58
N THR A 14 -21.41 0.54 -0.64
CA THR A 14 -22.19 1.20 0.42
C THR A 14 -22.38 0.26 1.61
N PRO A 15 -22.56 0.77 2.85
CA PRO A 15 -22.81 -0.05 4.04
C PRO A 15 -24.02 -1.00 3.91
N GLN A 16 -24.92 -0.73 2.96
CA GLN A 16 -26.13 -1.51 2.69
C GLN A 16 -25.90 -2.68 1.73
N GLN A 17 -24.73 -2.79 1.10
CA GLN A 17 -24.40 -3.85 0.17
C GLN A 17 -23.69 -4.99 0.89
N ASP A 18 -24.19 -6.21 0.67
CA ASP A 18 -23.62 -7.42 1.24
C ASP A 18 -22.17 -7.59 0.75
N PRO A 19 -21.15 -7.65 1.63
CA PRO A 19 -19.73 -7.72 1.25
C PRO A 19 -19.41 -8.88 0.28
N GLY A 20 -20.22 -9.95 0.31
CA GLY A 20 -20.07 -11.10 -0.58
C GLY A 20 -20.42 -10.88 -2.05
N GLN A 21 -21.03 -9.74 -2.42
CA GLN A 21 -21.44 -9.46 -3.81
C GLN A 21 -20.47 -8.56 -4.60
N LEU A 22 -19.51 -7.90 -3.95
CA LEU A 22 -18.63 -6.92 -4.61
C LEU A 22 -17.28 -7.50 -5.08
N ALA A 23 -16.85 -8.65 -4.52
CA ALA A 23 -15.53 -9.24 -4.75
C ALA A 23 -15.45 -10.17 -6.00
N GLN A 24 -16.22 -9.92 -7.06
CA GLN A 24 -16.23 -10.79 -8.26
C GLN A 24 -15.33 -10.32 -9.42
N GLY A 25 -14.44 -9.36 -9.17
CA GLY A 25 -13.44 -8.89 -10.15
C GLY A 25 -12.11 -9.66 -10.06
N PRO A 26 -11.25 -9.60 -11.10
CA PRO A 26 -9.88 -10.08 -10.97
C PRO A 26 -9.16 -9.30 -9.86
N THR A 27 -8.38 -10.00 -9.04
CA THR A 27 -7.52 -9.39 -8.02
C THR A 27 -6.61 -8.34 -8.64
N THR A 28 -6.57 -7.16 -8.04
CA THR A 28 -5.67 -6.07 -8.44
C THR A 28 -4.22 -6.47 -8.15
N VAL A 29 -3.32 -6.38 -9.14
CA VAL A 29 -1.88 -6.63 -8.93
C VAL A 29 -1.11 -5.34 -9.24
N PRO A 30 -0.33 -4.79 -8.28
CA PRO A 30 0.47 -3.61 -8.54
C PRO A 30 1.56 -3.90 -9.56
N ARG A 31 1.82 -2.95 -10.45
CA ARG A 31 2.96 -3.03 -11.37
C ARG A 31 4.26 -2.96 -10.60
N THR A 32 5.14 -3.90 -10.90
CA THR A 32 6.46 -4.01 -10.30
C THR A 32 7.48 -4.26 -11.40
N ARG A 33 8.73 -3.91 -11.12
CA ARG A 33 9.90 -4.11 -11.99
C ARG A 33 11.03 -4.77 -11.21
N ILE A 34 11.96 -5.40 -11.91
CA ILE A 34 13.20 -5.88 -11.28
C ILE A 34 13.93 -4.67 -10.69
N SER A 35 14.41 -4.79 -9.46
CA SER A 35 15.08 -3.70 -8.77
C SER A 35 16.37 -3.28 -9.48
N GLU A 36 16.57 -1.97 -9.63
CA GLU A 36 17.73 -1.39 -10.29
C GLU A 36 18.71 -0.76 -9.27
N ARG A 37 20.01 -0.94 -9.50
CA ARG A 37 21.06 -0.25 -8.74
C ARG A 37 21.25 1.17 -9.25
N VAL A 38 20.70 2.14 -8.54
CA VAL A 38 20.82 3.57 -8.86
C VAL A 38 21.82 4.27 -7.92
N ALA A 39 22.15 5.54 -8.19
CA ALA A 39 22.94 6.33 -7.26
C ALA A 39 22.18 6.59 -5.95
N THR A 40 22.88 6.66 -4.82
CA THR A 40 22.29 6.90 -3.48
C THR A 40 21.31 8.07 -3.46
N GLY A 41 21.69 9.24 -4.00
CA GLY A 41 20.82 10.42 -4.03
C GLY A 41 19.53 10.18 -4.82
N THR A 42 19.63 9.57 -6.01
CA THR A 42 18.46 9.21 -6.82
C THR A 42 17.53 8.23 -6.12
N GLY A 43 18.08 7.23 -5.43
CA GLY A 43 17.27 6.29 -4.65
C GLY A 43 16.56 6.95 -3.48
N ALA A 44 17.27 7.82 -2.74
CA ALA A 44 16.68 8.58 -1.64
C ALA A 44 15.55 9.51 -2.12
N ASP A 45 15.76 10.25 -3.20
CA ASP A 45 14.74 11.15 -3.76
C ASP A 45 13.49 10.38 -4.19
N ARG A 46 13.67 9.25 -4.87
CA ARG A 46 12.57 8.36 -5.26
C ARG A 46 11.82 7.81 -4.06
N HIS A 47 12.53 7.39 -3.01
CA HIS A 47 11.92 6.84 -1.81
C HIS A 47 11.07 7.91 -1.10
N VAL A 48 11.60 9.12 -0.90
CA VAL A 48 10.89 10.22 -0.26
C VAL A 48 9.65 10.61 -1.05
N ALA A 49 9.75 10.66 -2.39
CA ALA A 49 8.60 10.93 -3.26
C ALA A 49 7.52 9.84 -3.12
N LEU A 50 7.93 8.57 -3.14
CA LEU A 50 7.02 7.43 -3.01
C LEU A 50 6.31 7.42 -1.65
N ARG A 51 7.06 7.61 -0.55
CA ARG A 51 6.51 7.70 0.81
C ARG A 51 5.50 8.85 0.92
N SER A 52 5.85 10.03 0.41
CA SER A 52 4.96 11.20 0.46
C SER A 52 3.64 10.94 -0.27
N LEU A 53 3.70 10.28 -1.43
CA LEU A 53 2.51 9.87 -2.17
C LEU A 53 1.71 8.79 -1.43
N ALA A 54 2.39 7.86 -0.73
CA ALA A 54 1.74 6.86 0.10
C ALA A 54 0.91 7.50 1.21
N GLU A 55 1.46 8.50 1.91
CA GLU A 55 0.72 9.23 2.94
C GLU A 55 -0.53 9.92 2.37
N GLN A 56 -0.41 10.56 1.21
CA GLN A 56 -1.55 11.19 0.55
C GLN A 56 -2.64 10.16 0.25
N TYR A 57 -2.30 9.03 -0.39
CA TYR A 57 -3.30 8.03 -0.75
C TYR A 57 -3.87 7.30 0.47
N VAL A 58 -3.08 7.03 1.51
CA VAL A 58 -3.58 6.48 2.78
C VAL A 58 -4.62 7.43 3.38
N CYS A 59 -4.35 8.74 3.40
CA CYS A 59 -5.32 9.74 3.85
C CYS A 59 -6.59 9.74 2.98
N GLU A 60 -6.45 9.72 1.65
CA GLU A 60 -7.58 9.68 0.72
C GLU A 60 -8.46 8.45 0.90
N ALA A 61 -7.86 7.26 1.03
CA ALA A 61 -8.58 6.02 1.26
C ALA A 61 -9.28 6.02 2.62
N ASN A 62 -8.60 6.44 3.69
CA ASN A 62 -9.19 6.51 5.03
C ASN A 62 -10.36 7.51 5.10
N ALA A 63 -10.31 8.60 4.33
CA ALA A 63 -11.43 9.52 4.21
C ALA A 63 -12.68 8.89 3.56
N VAL A 64 -12.49 7.92 2.65
CA VAL A 64 -13.58 7.16 2.02
C VAL A 64 -14.08 6.04 2.94
N LEU A 65 -13.17 5.34 3.63
CA LEU A 65 -13.50 4.25 4.56
C LEU A 65 -14.32 4.75 5.77
N GLY A 66 -14.04 5.97 6.24
CA GLY A 66 -14.68 6.55 7.42
C GLY A 66 -14.15 5.98 8.75
N SER A 67 -14.81 6.32 9.85
CA SER A 67 -14.41 5.90 11.22
C SER A 67 -14.87 4.50 11.62
N GLU A 68 -15.90 3.98 10.93
CA GLU A 68 -16.59 2.73 11.30
C GLU A 68 -15.91 1.47 10.75
N ARG A 69 -15.00 1.65 9.79
CA ARG A 69 -14.25 0.58 9.14
C ARG A 69 -12.80 0.58 9.61
N GLU A 70 -12.14 -0.54 9.37
CA GLU A 70 -10.69 -0.62 9.47
C GLU A 70 -10.02 0.46 8.59
N GLN A 71 -8.87 0.96 9.04
CA GLN A 71 -8.13 2.02 8.38
C GLN A 71 -6.78 1.51 7.90
N LEU A 72 -6.30 2.09 6.79
CA LEU A 72 -4.93 1.92 6.36
C LEU A 72 -3.98 2.57 7.37
N GLY A 73 -2.99 1.81 7.84
CA GLY A 73 -1.86 2.31 8.60
C GLY A 73 -0.68 2.62 7.68
N LEU A 74 0.13 3.62 8.04
CA LEU A 74 1.42 3.93 7.40
C LEU A 74 2.44 4.17 8.50
N VAL A 75 3.53 3.40 8.49
CA VAL A 75 4.59 3.49 9.49
C VAL A 75 5.94 3.55 8.80
N ASP A 76 6.73 4.57 9.15
CA ASP A 76 8.12 4.67 8.74
C ASP A 76 9.02 3.82 9.66
N GLU A 77 9.94 3.07 9.08
CA GLU A 77 10.93 2.26 9.81
C GLU A 77 12.27 3.00 9.84
N THR A 78 12.83 3.20 11.03
CA THR A 78 14.12 3.89 11.20
C THR A 78 15.26 2.87 11.21
N LEU A 79 16.01 2.79 10.11
CA LEU A 79 17.12 1.84 9.93
C LEU A 79 18.42 2.58 9.55
N PRO A 80 19.62 2.07 9.90
CA PRO A 80 20.88 2.80 9.70
C PRO A 80 21.28 3.02 8.23
N SER A 81 20.95 2.08 7.34
CA SER A 81 21.38 2.06 5.93
C SER A 81 20.22 1.74 4.99
N GLU A 82 19.01 2.09 5.41
CA GLU A 82 17.78 1.76 4.70
C GLU A 82 16.72 2.80 5.03
N LEU A 83 15.99 3.25 4.01
CA LEU A 83 14.72 3.94 4.18
C LEU A 83 13.63 2.91 3.94
N ALA A 84 12.66 2.81 4.83
CA ALA A 84 11.54 1.91 4.65
C ALA A 84 10.26 2.49 5.26
N PHE A 85 9.14 2.16 4.64
CA PHE A 85 7.83 2.35 5.21
C PHE A 85 6.96 1.13 4.92
N THR A 86 6.02 0.88 5.82
CA THR A 86 5.05 -0.20 5.70
C THR A 86 3.64 0.37 5.71
N VAL A 87 2.82 -0.07 4.75
CA VAL A 87 1.38 0.17 4.73
C VAL A 87 0.66 -1.11 5.15
N THR A 88 -0.31 -0.98 6.06
CA THR A 88 -1.08 -2.11 6.59
C THR A 88 -2.57 -1.88 6.46
N PHE A 89 -3.35 -2.95 6.28
CA PHE A 89 -4.81 -2.95 6.38
C PHE A 89 -5.25 -4.31 6.94
N GLY A 90 -5.72 -4.35 8.18
CA GLY A 90 -5.90 -5.63 8.89
C GLY A 90 -4.59 -6.39 8.99
N ASP A 91 -4.66 -7.69 8.69
CA ASP A 91 -3.50 -8.57 8.66
C ASP A 91 -2.67 -8.45 7.35
N ALA A 92 -3.15 -7.69 6.37
CA ALA A 92 -2.44 -7.46 5.12
C ALA A 92 -1.42 -6.32 5.27
N GLY A 93 -0.24 -6.49 4.69
CA GLY A 93 0.82 -5.48 4.73
C GLY A 93 1.70 -5.49 3.50
N ALA A 94 2.22 -4.31 3.16
CA ALA A 94 3.24 -4.13 2.14
C ALA A 94 4.31 -3.15 2.62
N ARG A 95 5.57 -3.58 2.52
CA ARG A 95 6.76 -2.84 2.90
C ARG A 95 7.50 -2.37 1.65
N CYS A 96 7.67 -1.06 1.53
CA CYS A 96 8.52 -0.45 0.52
C CYS A 96 9.83 -0.04 1.18
N SER A 97 10.95 -0.45 0.62
CA SER A 97 12.27 -0.17 1.18
C SER A 97 13.26 0.28 0.11
N THR A 98 14.30 0.98 0.53
CA THR A 98 15.44 1.36 -0.28
C THR A 98 16.69 1.24 0.56
N THR A 99 17.54 0.27 0.24
CA THR A 99 18.80 0.00 0.93
C THR A 99 19.92 0.81 0.30
N PHE A 100 20.93 1.19 1.08
CA PHE A 100 22.07 1.96 0.62
C PHE A 100 23.38 1.25 0.92
N ALA A 101 24.17 1.00 -0.12
CA ALA A 101 25.49 0.39 -0.02
C ALA A 101 26.38 0.87 -1.18
N ASP A 102 27.65 1.14 -0.90
CA ASP A 102 28.68 1.44 -1.93
C ASP A 102 28.30 2.57 -2.90
N GLY A 103 27.68 3.64 -2.39
CA GLY A 103 27.20 4.77 -3.20
C GLY A 103 26.02 4.44 -4.12
N ARG A 104 25.41 3.27 -3.92
CA ARG A 104 24.24 2.78 -4.63
C ARG A 104 23.04 2.68 -3.71
N ALA A 105 21.86 2.70 -4.34
CA ALA A 105 20.60 2.41 -3.72
C ALA A 105 19.86 1.31 -4.50
N VAL A 106 19.14 0.45 -3.78
CA VAL A 106 18.30 -0.62 -4.36
C VAL A 106 16.96 -0.61 -3.65
N GLY A 107 15.87 -0.42 -4.41
CA GLY A 107 14.52 -0.49 -3.87
C GLY A 107 14.03 -1.93 -3.77
N ARG A 108 13.10 -2.18 -2.85
CA ARG A 108 12.45 -3.47 -2.69
C ARG A 108 11.03 -3.31 -2.16
N LEU A 109 10.11 -4.05 -2.75
CA LEU A 109 8.74 -4.21 -2.29
C LEU A 109 8.58 -5.63 -1.73
N VAL A 110 8.08 -5.73 -0.50
CA VAL A 110 7.73 -6.99 0.15
C VAL A 110 6.27 -6.93 0.59
N GLY A 111 5.47 -7.97 0.44
CA GLY A 111 4.09 -7.96 0.92
C GLY A 111 3.34 -9.27 0.70
N THR A 112 2.03 -9.24 0.95
CA THR A 112 1.14 -10.41 0.80
C THR A 112 0.72 -10.66 -0.66
N PHE A 113 1.66 -10.55 -1.60
CA PHE A 113 1.49 -10.84 -3.03
C PHE A 113 2.68 -11.68 -3.50
N ASP A 114 2.50 -12.42 -4.60
CA ASP A 114 3.56 -13.29 -5.12
C ASP A 114 4.76 -12.46 -5.59
N GLU A 115 5.91 -12.64 -4.94
CA GLU A 115 7.11 -11.82 -5.16
C GLU A 115 7.98 -12.32 -6.32
N GLY A 116 7.72 -13.52 -6.84
CA GLY A 116 8.65 -14.20 -7.75
C GLY A 116 10.02 -14.44 -7.11
N ASP A 117 10.98 -14.96 -7.88
CA ASP A 117 12.32 -15.27 -7.38
C ASP A 117 13.27 -14.05 -7.36
N ASP A 118 12.97 -13.00 -8.13
CA ASP A 118 13.82 -11.80 -8.26
C ASP A 118 13.45 -10.72 -7.22
N GLU A 119 14.43 -9.92 -6.78
CA GLU A 119 14.14 -8.71 -6.01
C GLU A 119 13.42 -7.68 -6.89
N ARG A 120 12.21 -7.28 -6.47
CA ARG A 120 11.36 -6.35 -7.21
C ARG A 120 11.02 -5.11 -6.40
N GLU A 121 10.77 -4.02 -7.09
CA GLU A 121 10.26 -2.76 -6.55
C GLU A 121 9.01 -2.32 -7.33
N LEU A 122 8.24 -1.37 -6.78
CA LEU A 122 7.14 -0.74 -7.53
C LEU A 122 7.68 -0.12 -8.81
N ASP A 123 6.93 -0.29 -9.90
CA ASP A 123 7.23 0.35 -11.18
C ASP A 123 6.79 1.82 -11.16
N GLY A 124 7.47 2.59 -10.32
CA GLY A 124 7.21 4.00 -10.09
C GLY A 124 5.99 4.31 -9.21
N PRO A 125 5.74 5.60 -8.95
CA PRO A 125 4.67 6.07 -8.07
C PRO A 125 3.26 5.70 -8.56
N ASP A 126 3.06 5.59 -9.86
CA ASP A 126 1.75 5.27 -10.45
C ASP A 126 1.27 3.85 -10.14
N ALA A 127 2.16 2.96 -9.65
CA ALA A 127 1.79 1.62 -9.21
C ALA A 127 1.24 1.58 -7.77
N LEU A 128 1.40 2.66 -7.00
CA LEU A 128 1.01 2.72 -5.60
C LEU A 128 -0.51 2.59 -5.36
N PRO A 129 -1.41 3.20 -6.16
CA PRO A 129 -2.85 2.98 -6.02
C PRO A 129 -3.27 1.51 -6.08
N ASP A 130 -2.67 0.74 -7.00
CA ASP A 130 -2.95 -0.69 -7.14
C ASP A 130 -2.46 -1.48 -5.93
N LEU A 131 -1.33 -1.10 -5.33
CA LEU A 131 -0.81 -1.72 -4.11
C LEU A 131 -1.80 -1.53 -2.95
N LEU A 132 -2.32 -0.32 -2.76
CA LEU A 132 -3.26 -0.02 -1.68
C LEU A 132 -4.60 -0.74 -1.88
N VAL A 133 -5.11 -0.77 -3.11
CA VAL A 133 -6.32 -1.53 -3.47
C VAL A 133 -6.12 -3.01 -3.18
N ARG A 134 -4.96 -3.58 -3.55
CA ARG A 134 -4.64 -4.97 -3.27
C ARG A 134 -4.63 -5.28 -1.77
N LEU A 135 -4.11 -4.38 -0.92
CA LEU A 135 -4.15 -4.57 0.53
C LEU A 135 -5.60 -4.62 1.05
N ILE A 136 -6.46 -3.73 0.56
CA ILE A 136 -7.89 -3.69 0.94
C ILE A 136 -8.62 -4.95 0.45
N GLU A 137 -8.30 -5.45 -0.75
CA GLU A 137 -8.86 -6.71 -1.28
C GLU A 137 -8.41 -7.95 -0.51
N THR A 138 -7.20 -7.94 0.06
CA THR A 138 -6.58 -9.11 0.70
C THR A 138 -6.99 -9.25 2.16
N ALA A 139 -7.31 -8.16 2.84
CA ALA A 139 -7.82 -8.24 4.19
C ALA A 139 -9.21 -8.92 4.17
N PRO A 140 -9.43 -9.94 5.00
CA PRO A 140 -10.79 -10.42 5.21
C PRO A 140 -11.59 -9.23 5.73
N MET A 141 -12.63 -8.81 5.00
CA MET A 141 -13.55 -7.76 5.45
C MET A 141 -14.28 -8.26 6.71
N GLN A 142 -13.62 -8.22 7.87
CA GLN A 142 -14.23 -8.58 9.13
C GLN A 142 -15.07 -7.40 9.63
N ALA A 143 -16.19 -7.77 10.23
CA ALA A 143 -17.33 -6.93 10.53
C ALA A 143 -16.97 -5.65 11.27
N THR A 144 -17.75 -4.60 10.96
CA THR A 144 -17.93 -3.34 11.68
C THR A 144 -17.36 -3.37 13.09
N ARG A 145 -16.49 -2.41 13.41
CA ARG A 145 -15.94 -2.20 14.75
C ARG A 145 -17.09 -2.21 15.75
N THR A 146 -17.28 -3.29 16.50
CA THR A 146 -18.26 -3.32 17.57
C THR A 146 -17.78 -2.34 18.63
N ALA A 147 -18.45 -1.18 18.70
CA ALA A 147 -18.28 -0.26 19.79
C ALA A 147 -18.53 -1.02 21.10
N GLN A 148 -17.48 -1.21 21.88
CA GLN A 148 -17.54 -1.81 23.20
C GLN A 148 -18.14 -0.73 24.14
N PRO A 149 -19.32 -0.94 24.74
CA PRO A 149 -19.88 0.03 25.66
C PRO A 149 -19.11 -0.03 26.98
N SER A 150 -18.73 1.14 27.50
CA SER A 150 -18.22 1.35 28.85
C SER A 150 -19.32 1.16 29.90
#